data_AF-A0AA86S824-F1
#
_entry.id   AF-A0AA86S824-F1
#
_cell.length_a   1.000
_cell.length_b   1.000
_cell.length_c   1.000
_cell.angle_alpha   90.00
_cell.angle_beta   90.00
_cell.angle_gamma   90.00
#
_symmetry.space_group_name_H-M   'P 1'
#
loop_
_entity.id
_entity.type
_entity.pdbx_description
1 polymer ?
#
loop_
_entity_poly.entity_id
_entity_poly.type
_entity_poly.pdbx_seq_one_letter_code
_entity_poly.pdbx_strand_id
1 'polypeptide(L)'
;MQVMASGLLFTLHNVSSSSFVSTTKRCLGLCCLWNRKLSGIGASAATDVEPSKPPVQIDHNQLLIDGQFVDAVSGKTFATIDPRTGDTIANVAEADVEDVDRAVRAARKAFDEGPWPKMTAYERSRIILRCADILEKHNDEVAAIETWDNGKTYEQAANVEIPMVVRLFRYYAGWADKIHGLTVPADGSHHVQTLHEPIGVAGQIVPWNFPLLIFSWKVAPALACGNAVVMKTAEQTPLSALFVSKLFHEAGLPPGVLNVISGFGPTAGAALCTHMDVDKLAFTGSTATGRRVLELSARSNLKPVTLELGGKSPFIVCRDAEIDAAVEAAHAALFFNQGQCCCAGSRTFVHESIYDEFVEKAKARAIKRVVGDPFKSGVDQGPQIDSAQFEKILKYIRSGIESGATLESGGQRVGSKGYYIQPTVFSNVQA
;
A
#
# COMPACT_ATOMS: atom_id res chain seq x y z
N MET A 1 17.50 -6.91 18.33
CA MET A 1 17.61 -6.86 16.86
C MET A 1 16.67 -5.77 16.36
N GLN A 2 17.20 -4.55 16.21
CA GLN A 2 16.45 -3.37 15.79
C GLN A 2 16.03 -3.57 14.32
N VAL A 3 14.73 -3.63 14.07
CA VAL A 3 14.18 -3.59 12.72
C VAL A 3 14.55 -2.23 12.15
N MET A 4 15.43 -2.20 11.14
CA MET A 4 15.58 -1.03 10.28
C MET A 4 14.30 -0.89 9.46
N ALA A 5 13.30 -0.25 10.07
CA ALA A 5 12.21 0.40 9.35
C ALA A 5 12.86 1.51 8.53
N SER A 6 13.29 1.16 7.32
CA SER A 6 13.84 2.09 6.36
C SER A 6 12.66 2.93 5.87
N GLY A 7 12.40 4.04 6.55
CA GLY A 7 11.53 5.09 6.05
C GLY A 7 12.13 5.62 4.76
N LEU A 8 11.68 5.08 3.63
CA LEU A 8 11.88 5.70 2.32
C LEU A 8 11.08 7.01 2.35
N LEU A 9 11.75 8.10 2.72
CA LEU A 9 11.26 9.45 2.49
C LEU A 9 11.04 9.62 0.99
N PHE A 10 9.82 10.00 0.62
CA PHE A 10 9.45 10.38 -0.73
C PHE A 10 10.17 11.67 -1.11
N THR A 11 11.29 11.58 -1.82
CA THR A 11 11.80 12.69 -2.63
C THR A 11 11.34 12.50 -4.06
N LEU A 12 10.26 13.19 -4.44
CA LEU A 12 9.94 13.43 -5.84
C LEU A 12 11.06 14.33 -6.40
N HIS A 13 11.96 13.76 -7.21
CA HIS A 13 12.88 14.57 -7.99
C HIS A 13 12.13 15.13 -9.20
N ASN A 14 11.83 16.43 -9.13
CA ASN A 14 11.46 17.23 -10.28
C ASN A 14 12.66 17.30 -11.25
N VAL A 15 12.47 16.80 -12.46
CA VAL A 15 13.39 17.04 -13.57
C VAL A 15 13.03 18.42 -14.18
N SER A 16 13.68 19.48 -13.70
CA SER A 16 13.85 20.75 -14.44
C SER A 16 15.15 20.64 -15.25
N SER A 17 15.39 21.24 -16.41
CA SER A 17 14.73 22.23 -17.25
C SER A 17 15.65 22.41 -18.47
N SER A 18 15.12 22.73 -19.65
CA SER A 18 15.91 23.41 -20.69
C SER A 18 15.34 24.81 -20.94
N SER A 19 16.26 25.75 -20.91
CA SER A 19 16.15 27.20 -20.96
C SER A 19 15.69 27.76 -22.30
N PHE A 20 14.90 28.85 -22.32
CA PHE A 20 15.08 29.94 -23.30
C PHE A 20 14.62 31.30 -22.75
N VAL A 21 15.63 32.16 -22.55
CA VAL A 21 15.77 33.62 -22.72
C VAL A 21 14.55 34.55 -22.62
N SER A 22 14.76 35.62 -21.84
CA SER A 22 13.86 36.74 -21.57
C SER A 22 13.79 37.77 -22.71
N THR A 23 12.68 38.51 -22.78
CA THR A 23 12.72 39.92 -23.18
C THR A 23 11.59 40.71 -22.52
N THR A 24 11.98 41.75 -21.80
CA THR A 24 11.17 42.72 -21.06
C THR A 24 10.51 43.72 -22.01
N LYS A 25 9.22 44.03 -21.83
CA LYS A 25 8.66 45.37 -22.07
C LYS A 25 7.54 45.69 -21.08
N ARG A 26 7.75 46.80 -20.34
CA ARG A 26 6.76 47.52 -19.54
C ARG A 26 5.68 48.12 -20.43
N CYS A 27 4.43 48.16 -19.95
CA CYS A 27 3.53 49.29 -20.18
C CYS A 27 2.56 49.45 -19.01
N LEU A 28 2.31 50.71 -18.64
CA LEU A 28 1.54 51.19 -17.50
C LEU A 28 0.03 51.23 -17.76
N GLY A 29 -0.74 51.07 -16.66
CA GLY A 29 -1.97 51.82 -16.39
C GLY A 29 -3.26 51.29 -17.00
N LEU A 30 -4.24 50.91 -16.18
CA LEU A 30 -5.25 51.84 -15.64
C LEU A 30 -6.22 51.11 -14.70
N CYS A 31 -6.65 51.86 -13.70
CA CYS A 31 -7.61 51.55 -12.65
C CYS A 31 -9.03 51.44 -13.23
N CYS A 32 -9.82 50.44 -12.82
CA CYS A 32 -11.30 50.52 -12.86
C CYS A 32 -11.93 49.54 -11.85
N LEU A 33 -12.66 50.13 -10.91
CA LEU A 33 -13.45 49.53 -9.84
C LEU A 33 -14.65 48.77 -10.40
N TRP A 34 -14.73 47.44 -10.24
CA TRP A 34 -15.96 46.67 -10.45
C TRP A 34 -16.31 45.86 -9.20
N ASN A 35 -17.27 46.41 -8.45
CA ASN A 35 -18.03 45.73 -7.42
C ASN A 35 -18.99 44.73 -8.10
N ARG A 36 -18.77 43.42 -7.94
CA ARG A 36 -19.79 42.39 -8.23
C ARG A 36 -19.69 41.25 -7.23
N LYS A 37 -20.81 41.05 -6.52
CA LYS A 37 -21.14 39.87 -5.72
C LYS A 37 -20.83 38.61 -6.55
N LEU A 38 -19.90 37.79 -6.07
CA LEU A 38 -19.70 36.42 -6.56
C LEU A 38 -20.55 35.47 -5.70
N SER A 39 -21.82 35.37 -6.06
CA SER A 39 -22.66 34.22 -5.73
C SER A 39 -22.48 33.18 -6.82
N GLY A 40 -22.04 31.97 -6.44
CA GLY A 40 -22.03 30.79 -7.29
C GLY A 40 -20.71 30.53 -8.02
N ILE A 41 -19.79 29.83 -7.36
CA ILE A 41 -18.72 29.10 -8.06
C ILE A 41 -19.13 27.63 -8.06
N GLY A 42 -19.32 27.12 -9.27
CA GLY A 42 -19.88 25.79 -9.54
C GLY A 42 -19.06 24.69 -8.90
N ALA A 43 -19.77 23.82 -8.17
CA ALA A 43 -19.32 22.44 -8.04
C ALA A 43 -19.12 21.89 -9.45
N SER A 44 -17.92 21.33 -9.71
CA SER A 44 -17.72 20.43 -10.83
C SER A 44 -18.81 19.36 -10.72
N ALA A 45 -19.79 19.44 -11.61
CA ALA A 45 -20.79 18.41 -11.78
C ALA A 45 -20.06 17.20 -12.35
N ALA A 46 -19.65 16.28 -11.46
CA ALA A 46 -19.40 14.91 -11.85
C ALA A 46 -20.75 14.36 -12.33
N THR A 47 -20.99 14.48 -13.64
CA THR A 47 -22.03 13.72 -14.32
C THR A 47 -21.82 12.25 -13.97
N ASP A 48 -22.91 11.51 -13.77
CA ASP A 48 -22.91 10.05 -13.61
C ASP A 48 -22.42 9.40 -14.92
N VAL A 49 -21.13 9.56 -15.23
CA VAL A 49 -20.48 8.95 -16.39
C VAL A 49 -20.14 7.53 -16.00
N GLU A 50 -20.67 6.57 -16.77
CA GLU A 50 -20.29 5.17 -16.68
C GLU A 50 -18.76 5.05 -16.60
N PRO A 51 -18.21 4.29 -15.63
CA PRO A 51 -16.78 4.14 -15.50
C PRO A 51 -16.20 3.48 -16.74
N SER A 52 -14.97 3.86 -17.08
CA SER A 52 -14.23 3.23 -18.15
C SER A 52 -14.01 1.75 -17.87
N LYS A 53 -14.11 0.95 -18.93
CA LYS A 53 -13.83 -0.48 -18.87
C LYS A 53 -12.33 -0.69 -18.60
N PRO A 54 -11.95 -1.42 -17.55
CA PRO A 54 -10.56 -1.74 -17.28
C PRO A 54 -9.93 -2.52 -18.45
N PRO A 55 -8.67 -2.23 -18.83
CA PRO A 55 -7.99 -2.87 -19.95
C PRO A 55 -7.34 -4.21 -19.54
N VAL A 56 -8.00 -5.00 -18.69
CA VAL A 56 -7.45 -6.26 -18.15
C VAL A 56 -8.56 -7.29 -17.90
N GLN A 57 -8.21 -8.58 -17.95
CA GLN A 57 -9.06 -9.71 -17.57
C GLN A 57 -8.52 -10.38 -16.31
N ILE A 58 -9.41 -10.87 -15.45
CA ILE A 58 -9.02 -11.55 -14.22
C ILE A 58 -8.97 -13.05 -14.48
N ASP A 59 -7.76 -13.57 -14.68
CA ASP A 59 -7.52 -14.98 -15.00
C ASP A 59 -7.16 -15.82 -13.77
N HIS A 60 -6.88 -15.18 -12.63
CA HIS A 60 -6.41 -15.81 -11.41
C HIS A 60 -7.21 -15.34 -10.18
N ASN A 61 -8.17 -16.15 -9.77
CA ASN A 61 -9.03 -15.92 -8.61
C ASN A 61 -9.03 -17.11 -7.62
N GLN A 62 -8.12 -18.06 -7.80
CA GLN A 62 -7.91 -19.22 -6.94
C GLN A 62 -6.80 -18.95 -5.90
N LEU A 63 -6.64 -19.84 -4.92
CA LEU A 63 -5.52 -19.81 -3.98
C LEU A 63 -4.26 -20.34 -4.68
N LEU A 64 -3.08 -19.78 -4.39
CA LEU A 64 -1.80 -20.38 -4.79
C LEU A 64 -1.25 -21.22 -3.64
N ILE A 65 -1.24 -22.55 -3.77
CA ILE A 65 -0.68 -23.48 -2.79
C ILE A 65 0.19 -24.50 -3.50
N ASP A 66 1.41 -24.70 -3.01
CA ASP A 66 2.39 -25.64 -3.57
C ASP A 66 2.62 -25.46 -5.08
N GLY A 67 2.69 -24.20 -5.52
CA GLY A 67 2.89 -23.83 -6.92
C GLY A 67 1.72 -24.10 -7.86
N GLN A 68 0.53 -24.39 -7.33
CA GLN A 68 -0.68 -24.61 -8.12
C GLN A 68 -1.79 -23.66 -7.69
N PHE A 69 -2.56 -23.17 -8.68
CA PHE A 69 -3.80 -22.46 -8.42
C PHE A 69 -4.90 -23.48 -8.10
N VAL A 70 -5.49 -23.39 -6.92
CA VAL A 70 -6.46 -24.34 -6.38
C VAL A 70 -7.66 -23.62 -5.76
N ASP A 71 -8.83 -24.23 -5.87
CA ASP A 71 -9.99 -23.79 -5.12
C ASP A 71 -9.80 -24.03 -3.61
N ALA A 72 -10.55 -23.27 -2.81
CA ALA A 72 -10.65 -23.52 -1.38
C ALA A 72 -11.23 -24.93 -1.14
N VAL A 73 -10.79 -25.64 -0.09
CA VAL A 73 -11.32 -26.98 0.23
C VAL A 73 -12.84 -26.97 0.37
N SER A 74 -13.39 -25.88 0.91
CA SER A 74 -14.83 -25.72 1.10
C SER A 74 -15.62 -25.45 -0.19
N GLY A 75 -14.94 -25.12 -1.29
CA GLY A 75 -15.55 -24.61 -2.53
C GLY A 75 -16.13 -23.19 -2.41
N LYS A 76 -16.01 -22.54 -1.24
CA LYS A 76 -16.52 -21.18 -1.03
C LYS A 76 -15.68 -20.15 -1.79
N THR A 77 -16.35 -19.09 -2.20
CA THR A 77 -15.74 -17.91 -2.78
C THR A 77 -16.33 -16.65 -2.15
N PHE A 78 -15.59 -15.54 -2.21
CA PHE A 78 -16.06 -14.22 -1.82
C PHE A 78 -15.85 -13.23 -2.97
N ALA A 79 -16.72 -12.23 -3.07
CA ALA A 79 -16.61 -11.19 -4.11
C ALA A 79 -15.57 -10.14 -3.72
N THR A 80 -14.65 -9.82 -4.65
CA THR A 80 -13.94 -8.54 -4.63
C THR A 80 -14.69 -7.51 -5.46
N ILE A 81 -14.69 -6.26 -5.01
CA ILE A 81 -15.65 -5.22 -5.44
C ILE A 81 -14.90 -4.06 -6.11
N ASP A 82 -15.44 -3.57 -7.21
CA ASP A 82 -14.96 -2.37 -7.87
C ASP A 82 -15.40 -1.13 -7.05
N PRO A 83 -14.48 -0.40 -6.40
CA PRO A 83 -14.84 0.73 -5.56
C PRO A 83 -15.42 1.91 -6.35
N ARG A 84 -15.31 1.91 -7.68
CA ARG A 84 -15.87 2.93 -8.57
C ARG A 84 -17.37 2.75 -8.75
N THR A 85 -17.89 1.54 -8.64
CA THR A 85 -19.31 1.23 -8.88
C THR A 85 -20.01 0.54 -7.72
N GLY A 86 -19.29 -0.27 -6.94
CA GLY A 86 -19.84 -1.22 -5.98
C GLY A 86 -20.17 -2.59 -6.57
N ASP A 87 -19.84 -2.83 -7.85
CA ASP A 87 -20.10 -4.09 -8.53
C ASP A 87 -19.01 -5.13 -8.25
N THR A 88 -19.34 -6.41 -8.39
CA THR A 88 -18.35 -7.49 -8.28
C THR A 88 -17.39 -7.49 -9.47
N ILE A 89 -16.09 -7.52 -9.18
CA ILE A 89 -15.03 -7.73 -10.18
C ILE A 89 -14.91 -9.22 -10.47
N ALA A 90 -14.70 -10.02 -9.42
CA ALA A 90 -14.51 -11.46 -9.49
C ALA A 90 -14.88 -12.13 -8.17
N ASN A 91 -15.23 -13.41 -8.22
CA ASN A 91 -15.34 -14.27 -7.04
C ASN A 91 -14.01 -14.97 -6.81
N VAL A 92 -13.42 -14.80 -5.64
CA VAL A 92 -12.11 -15.32 -5.25
C VAL A 92 -12.29 -16.46 -4.26
N ALA A 93 -11.51 -17.53 -4.39
CA ALA A 93 -11.50 -18.65 -3.47
C ALA A 93 -11.31 -18.18 -2.01
N GLU A 94 -12.19 -18.62 -1.12
CA GLU A 94 -12.21 -18.21 0.28
C GLU A 94 -11.43 -19.23 1.14
N ALA A 95 -10.16 -18.95 1.38
CA ALA A 95 -9.35 -19.77 2.27
C ALA A 95 -9.93 -19.76 3.70
N ASP A 96 -9.99 -20.95 4.29
CA ASP A 96 -10.31 -21.15 5.71
C ASP A 96 -9.18 -21.96 6.39
N VAL A 97 -9.39 -22.39 7.63
CA VAL A 97 -8.39 -23.09 8.47
C VAL A 97 -7.67 -24.21 7.72
N GLU A 98 -8.38 -25.07 6.99
CA GLU A 98 -7.77 -26.19 6.25
C GLU A 98 -6.88 -25.71 5.08
N ASP A 99 -7.27 -24.66 4.38
CA ASP A 99 -6.45 -24.10 3.29
C ASP A 99 -5.17 -23.45 3.84
N VAL A 100 -5.26 -22.80 5.01
CA VAL A 100 -4.08 -22.29 5.72
C VAL A 100 -3.14 -23.43 6.10
N ASP A 101 -3.67 -24.52 6.66
CA ASP A 101 -2.90 -25.70 7.06
C ASP A 101 -2.23 -26.36 5.83
N ARG A 102 -2.95 -26.52 4.72
CA ARG A 102 -2.38 -26.97 3.42
C ARG A 102 -1.23 -26.07 2.96
N ALA A 103 -1.39 -24.75 3.02
CA ALA A 103 -0.37 -23.79 2.63
C ALA A 103 0.85 -23.84 3.57
N VAL A 104 0.64 -23.96 4.88
CA VAL A 104 1.72 -24.09 5.86
C VAL A 104 2.48 -25.40 5.69
N ARG A 105 1.79 -26.53 5.45
CA ARG A 105 2.43 -27.81 5.12
C ARG A 105 3.30 -27.72 3.87
N ALA A 106 2.81 -27.07 2.80
CA ALA A 106 3.58 -26.86 1.58
C ALA A 106 4.83 -26.00 1.86
N ALA A 107 4.68 -24.89 2.59
CA ALA A 107 5.80 -24.05 3.01
C ALA A 107 6.82 -24.80 3.86
N ARG A 108 6.36 -25.58 4.83
CA ARG A 108 7.19 -26.40 5.71
C ARG A 108 8.00 -27.42 4.92
N LYS A 109 7.35 -28.17 4.03
CA LYS A 109 8.02 -29.13 3.16
C LYS A 109 9.06 -28.46 2.26
N ALA A 110 8.72 -27.32 1.66
CA ALA A 110 9.64 -26.56 0.82
C ALA A 110 10.87 -26.04 1.61
N PHE A 111 10.68 -25.67 2.88
CA PHE A 111 11.74 -25.17 3.76
C PHE A 111 12.59 -26.27 4.41
N ASP A 112 12.02 -27.40 4.80
CA ASP A 112 12.75 -28.45 5.52
C ASP A 112 13.43 -29.42 4.54
N GLU A 113 12.73 -29.81 3.48
CA GLU A 113 13.14 -30.88 2.57
C GLU A 113 13.54 -30.34 1.19
N GLY A 114 12.92 -29.23 0.78
CA GLY A 114 13.01 -28.68 -0.56
C GLY A 114 14.38 -28.12 -0.95
N PRO A 115 14.54 -27.74 -2.24
CA PRO A 115 15.80 -27.21 -2.74
C PRO A 115 16.05 -25.76 -2.29
N TRP A 116 15.01 -25.00 -1.92
CA TRP A 116 15.11 -23.58 -1.59
C TRP A 116 16.10 -23.21 -0.45
N PRO A 117 16.04 -23.84 0.73
CA PRO A 117 17.05 -23.62 1.79
C PRO A 117 18.46 -24.07 1.38
N LYS A 118 18.57 -25.05 0.47
CA LYS A 118 19.84 -25.68 0.02
C LYS A 118 20.49 -24.93 -1.14
N MET A 119 19.73 -24.12 -1.87
CA MET A 119 20.26 -23.23 -2.90
C MET A 119 21.26 -22.28 -2.27
N THR A 120 22.32 -21.98 -3.02
CA THR A 120 23.22 -20.90 -2.69
C THR A 120 22.45 -19.58 -2.62
N ALA A 121 22.94 -18.64 -1.81
CA ALA A 121 22.37 -17.31 -1.73
C ALA A 121 22.28 -16.61 -3.11
N TYR A 122 23.26 -16.85 -3.98
CA TYR A 122 23.28 -16.33 -5.34
C TYR A 122 22.16 -16.94 -6.22
N GLU A 123 21.88 -18.24 -6.12
CA GLU A 123 20.76 -18.85 -6.87
C GLU A 123 19.41 -18.25 -6.45
N ARG A 124 19.19 -18.04 -5.14
CA ARG A 124 17.98 -17.34 -4.66
C ARG A 124 17.91 -15.91 -5.21
N SER A 125 19.03 -15.18 -5.17
CA SER A 125 19.14 -13.83 -5.77
C SER A 125 18.69 -13.81 -7.23
N ARG A 126 19.18 -14.77 -8.04
CA ARG A 126 18.86 -14.88 -9.47
C ARG A 126 17.38 -15.11 -9.75
N ILE A 127 16.68 -15.86 -8.90
CA ILE A 127 15.23 -16.08 -9.03
C ILE A 127 14.48 -14.78 -8.74
N ILE A 128 14.84 -14.05 -7.67
CA ILE A 128 14.19 -12.78 -7.33
C ILE A 128 14.44 -11.72 -8.41
N LEU A 129 15.67 -11.64 -8.96
CA LEU A 129 15.98 -10.76 -10.09
C LEU A 129 15.15 -11.09 -11.33
N ARG A 130 15.05 -12.38 -11.68
CA ARG A 130 14.25 -12.81 -12.83
C ARG A 130 12.77 -12.48 -12.65
N CYS A 131 12.23 -12.64 -11.44
CA CYS A 131 10.86 -12.23 -11.14
C CYS A 131 10.66 -10.72 -11.31
N ALA A 132 11.64 -9.90 -10.91
CA ALA A 132 11.60 -8.45 -11.11
C ALA A 132 11.57 -8.09 -12.62
N ASP A 133 12.39 -8.76 -13.42
CA ASP A 133 12.45 -8.53 -14.88
C ASP A 133 11.17 -9.00 -15.60
N ILE A 134 10.52 -10.06 -15.10
CA ILE A 134 9.22 -10.50 -15.63
C ILE A 134 8.13 -9.50 -15.22
N LEU A 135 8.07 -9.11 -13.94
CA LEU A 135 7.08 -8.16 -13.44
C LEU A 135 7.14 -6.81 -14.19
N GLU A 136 8.33 -6.31 -14.48
CA GLU A 136 8.52 -5.06 -15.23
C GLU A 136 7.88 -5.11 -16.63
N LYS A 137 7.82 -6.29 -17.27
CA LYS A 137 7.16 -6.47 -18.57
C LYS A 137 5.63 -6.51 -18.46
N HIS A 138 5.10 -6.84 -17.27
CA HIS A 138 3.66 -6.87 -16.98
C HIS A 138 3.19 -5.59 -16.25
N ASN A 139 3.97 -4.50 -16.31
CA ASN A 139 3.69 -3.26 -15.56
C ASN A 139 2.25 -2.76 -15.76
N ASP A 140 1.82 -2.63 -17.01
CA ASP A 140 0.52 -2.05 -17.35
C ASP A 140 -0.65 -2.95 -16.93
N GLU A 141 -0.49 -4.26 -17.08
CA GLU A 141 -1.49 -5.25 -16.68
C GLU A 141 -1.67 -5.25 -15.16
N VAL A 142 -0.58 -5.28 -14.41
CA VAL A 142 -0.60 -5.27 -12.94
C VAL A 142 -1.10 -3.92 -12.42
N ALA A 143 -0.72 -2.81 -13.06
CA ALA A 143 -1.22 -1.48 -12.72
C ALA A 143 -2.73 -1.37 -12.96
N ALA A 144 -3.25 -1.95 -14.03
CA ALA A 144 -4.69 -2.01 -14.28
C ALA A 144 -5.43 -2.82 -13.22
N ILE A 145 -4.88 -3.96 -12.78
CA ILE A 145 -5.45 -4.76 -11.69
C ILE A 145 -5.46 -3.97 -10.38
N GLU A 146 -4.33 -3.36 -10.00
CA GLU A 146 -4.25 -2.50 -8.81
C GLU A 146 -5.27 -1.36 -8.86
N THR A 147 -5.41 -0.69 -10.01
CA THR A 147 -6.36 0.41 -10.20
C THR A 147 -7.81 -0.07 -10.03
N TRP A 148 -8.13 -1.23 -10.61
CA TRP A 148 -9.50 -1.76 -10.59
C TRP A 148 -9.91 -2.28 -9.21
N ASP A 149 -9.04 -3.06 -8.56
CA ASP A 149 -9.32 -3.74 -7.29
C ASP A 149 -9.19 -2.78 -6.09
N ASN A 150 -8.26 -1.79 -6.15
CA ASN A 150 -8.04 -0.84 -5.04
C ASN A 150 -8.71 0.53 -5.24
N GLY A 151 -8.85 1.01 -6.47
CA GLY A 151 -9.37 2.35 -6.77
C GLY A 151 -8.34 3.48 -6.76
N LYS A 152 -7.04 3.20 -6.58
CA LYS A 152 -5.97 4.19 -6.88
C LYS A 152 -5.93 4.52 -8.36
N THR A 153 -5.38 5.68 -8.73
CA THR A 153 -5.24 6.09 -10.13
C THR A 153 -4.27 5.19 -10.89
N TYR A 154 -4.55 4.91 -12.16
CA TYR A 154 -3.68 4.12 -13.04
C TYR A 154 -2.29 4.75 -13.17
N GLU A 155 -2.20 6.07 -13.29
CA GLU A 155 -0.91 6.76 -13.41
C GLU A 155 -0.05 6.57 -12.15
N GLN A 156 -0.63 6.61 -10.94
CA GLN A 156 0.07 6.27 -9.69
C GLN A 156 0.52 4.81 -9.68
N ALA A 157 -0.35 3.88 -10.05
CA ALA A 157 0.00 2.46 -10.07
C ALA A 157 1.14 2.18 -11.06
N ALA A 158 0.96 2.57 -12.32
CA ALA A 158 1.87 2.25 -13.43
C ALA A 158 3.22 2.99 -13.37
N ASN A 159 3.22 4.26 -12.95
CA ASN A 159 4.44 5.09 -13.04
C ASN A 159 5.19 5.21 -11.71
N VAL A 160 4.55 4.84 -10.60
CA VAL A 160 5.14 5.01 -9.25
C VAL A 160 5.21 3.67 -8.54
N GLU A 161 4.08 3.01 -8.30
CA GLU A 161 4.03 1.85 -7.41
C GLU A 161 4.67 0.59 -8.00
N ILE A 162 4.29 0.17 -9.21
CA ILE A 162 4.88 -1.04 -9.82
C ILE A 162 6.39 -0.88 -10.06
N PRO A 163 6.91 0.27 -10.56
CA PRO A 163 8.35 0.51 -10.61
C PRO A 163 9.04 0.43 -9.24
N MET A 164 8.39 0.89 -8.16
CA MET A 164 8.91 0.72 -6.79
C MET A 164 8.95 -0.75 -6.37
N VAL A 165 7.94 -1.55 -6.70
CA VAL A 165 7.92 -3.00 -6.43
C VAL A 165 9.09 -3.70 -7.14
N VAL A 166 9.29 -3.43 -8.43
CA VAL A 166 10.40 -3.98 -9.22
C VAL A 166 11.74 -3.59 -8.58
N ARG A 167 11.90 -2.31 -8.20
CA ARG A 167 13.10 -1.83 -7.52
C ARG A 167 13.34 -2.53 -6.18
N LEU A 168 12.29 -2.80 -5.39
CA LEU A 168 12.40 -3.50 -4.11
C LEU A 168 12.81 -4.96 -4.28
N PHE A 169 12.27 -5.67 -5.28
CA PHE A 169 12.74 -7.02 -5.61
C PHE A 169 14.21 -7.02 -6.01
N ARG A 170 14.63 -6.09 -6.87
CA ARG A 170 16.06 -5.94 -7.24
C ARG A 170 16.94 -5.63 -6.02
N TYR A 171 16.49 -4.75 -5.13
CA TYR A 171 17.20 -4.40 -3.91
C TYR A 171 17.41 -5.61 -2.99
N TYR A 172 16.34 -6.36 -2.69
CA TYR A 172 16.45 -7.52 -1.80
C TYR A 172 17.11 -8.72 -2.45
N ALA A 173 17.02 -8.88 -3.76
CA ALA A 173 17.84 -9.86 -4.47
C ALA A 173 19.33 -9.59 -4.25
N GLY A 174 19.75 -8.31 -4.27
CA GLY A 174 21.12 -7.90 -3.97
C GLY A 174 21.54 -8.14 -2.52
N TRP A 175 20.60 -8.35 -1.59
CA TRP A 175 20.89 -8.69 -0.19
C TRP A 175 21.05 -10.18 0.06
N ALA A 176 20.50 -11.05 -0.80
CA ALA A 176 20.45 -12.49 -0.53
C ALA A 176 21.84 -13.09 -0.22
N ASP A 177 22.90 -12.61 -0.87
CA ASP A 177 24.29 -13.05 -0.71
C ASP A 177 25.15 -12.14 0.19
N LYS A 178 24.53 -11.22 0.93
CA LYS A 178 25.21 -10.24 1.82
C LYS A 178 24.73 -10.30 3.27
N ILE A 179 24.04 -11.38 3.64
CA ILE A 179 23.59 -11.63 5.01
C ILE A 179 24.74 -12.25 5.78
N HIS A 180 25.50 -11.42 6.50
CA HIS A 180 26.66 -11.86 7.26
C HIS A 180 26.35 -12.00 8.75
N GLY A 181 26.95 -13.02 9.37
CA GLY A 181 27.12 -13.09 10.82
C GLY A 181 28.38 -12.35 11.28
N LEU A 182 28.82 -12.63 12.50
CA LEU A 182 30.00 -12.02 13.11
C LEU A 182 30.94 -13.10 13.64
N THR A 183 32.25 -12.88 13.54
CA THR A 183 33.23 -13.58 14.38
C THR A 183 33.49 -12.72 15.61
N VAL A 184 33.26 -13.27 16.80
CA VAL A 184 33.24 -12.51 18.07
C VAL A 184 34.52 -12.78 18.85
N PRO A 185 35.26 -11.74 19.28
CA PRO A 185 36.41 -11.91 20.17
C PRO A 185 35.90 -12.22 21.59
N ALA A 186 35.79 -13.51 21.90
CA ALA A 186 35.39 -13.97 23.23
C ALA A 186 36.58 -14.04 24.19
N ASP A 187 36.31 -13.90 25.49
CA ASP A 187 37.31 -14.12 26.52
C ASP A 187 37.79 -15.59 26.51
N GLY A 188 39.10 -15.77 26.72
CA GLY A 188 39.73 -17.09 26.75
C GLY A 188 39.94 -17.71 25.36
N SER A 189 40.20 -19.02 25.32
CA SER A 189 40.58 -19.75 24.11
C SER A 189 39.37 -20.35 23.37
N HIS A 190 38.41 -19.51 22.98
CA HIS A 190 37.21 -19.92 22.26
C HIS A 190 37.14 -19.31 20.86
N HIS A 191 36.66 -20.07 19.88
CA HIS A 191 36.20 -19.54 18.60
C HIS A 191 34.69 -19.34 18.66
N VAL A 192 34.23 -18.09 18.55
CA VAL A 192 32.81 -17.74 18.59
C VAL A 192 32.41 -17.07 17.29
N GLN A 193 31.34 -17.57 16.68
CA GLN A 193 30.72 -16.96 15.51
C GLN A 193 29.20 -16.96 15.64
N THR A 194 28.56 -16.00 14.99
CA THR A 194 27.10 -15.97 14.81
C THR A 194 26.74 -16.34 13.38
N LEU A 195 25.63 -17.05 13.21
CA LEU A 195 25.04 -17.36 11.91
C LEU A 195 23.67 -16.68 11.84
N HIS A 196 23.34 -16.12 10.68
CA HIS A 196 22.03 -15.55 10.40
C HIS A 196 21.27 -16.50 9.48
N GLU A 197 20.63 -17.49 10.09
CA GLU A 197 19.84 -18.50 9.39
C GLU A 197 18.41 -17.98 9.11
N PRO A 198 17.75 -18.44 8.04
CA PRO A 198 16.33 -18.18 7.84
C PRO A 198 15.52 -18.66 9.05
N ILE A 199 14.44 -17.93 9.38
CA ILE A 199 13.57 -18.29 10.49
C ILE A 199 12.71 -19.52 10.19
N GLY A 200 12.42 -19.78 8.92
CA GLY A 200 11.60 -20.90 8.46
C GLY A 200 10.37 -20.46 7.68
N VAL A 201 9.20 -20.87 8.14
CA VAL A 201 7.89 -20.53 7.55
C VAL A 201 7.40 -19.20 8.13
N ALA A 202 7.34 -18.17 7.29
CA ALA A 202 6.84 -16.85 7.64
C ALA A 202 5.38 -16.67 7.22
N GLY A 203 4.49 -16.49 8.21
CA GLY A 203 3.12 -16.05 7.99
C GLY A 203 3.05 -14.53 7.80
N GLN A 204 2.50 -14.09 6.68
CA GLN A 204 2.52 -12.68 6.27
C GLN A 204 1.10 -12.22 5.95
N ILE A 205 0.66 -11.11 6.55
CA ILE A 205 -0.69 -10.56 6.35
C ILE A 205 -0.57 -9.11 5.89
N VAL A 206 -1.14 -8.80 4.73
CA VAL A 206 -1.07 -7.46 4.09
C VAL A 206 -2.42 -6.73 4.10
N PRO A 207 -2.42 -5.39 4.15
CA PRO A 207 -3.62 -4.58 4.03
C PRO A 207 -3.93 -4.30 2.55
N TRP A 208 -5.04 -3.61 2.32
CA TRP A 208 -5.58 -3.32 1.00
C TRP A 208 -5.08 -2.03 0.36
N ASN A 209 -4.43 -1.13 1.10
CA ASN A 209 -4.18 0.23 0.62
C ASN A 209 -3.03 0.34 -0.40
N PHE A 210 -2.03 -0.52 -0.25
CA PHE A 210 -0.93 -0.69 -1.20
C PHE A 210 -0.66 -2.19 -1.41
N PRO A 211 -1.60 -2.93 -2.04
CA PRO A 211 -1.62 -4.39 -2.01
C PRO A 211 -0.30 -5.00 -2.47
N LEU A 212 0.13 -4.69 -3.70
CA LEU A 212 1.36 -5.28 -4.23
C LEU A 212 2.64 -4.68 -3.62
N LEU A 213 2.65 -3.39 -3.31
CA LEU A 213 3.83 -2.77 -2.70
C LEU A 213 4.10 -3.35 -1.31
N ILE A 214 3.09 -3.51 -0.45
CA ILE A 214 3.27 -4.10 0.88
C ILE A 214 3.47 -5.62 0.79
N PHE A 215 2.90 -6.29 -0.22
CA PHE A 215 3.29 -7.67 -0.56
C PHE A 215 4.81 -7.75 -0.81
N SER A 216 5.37 -6.84 -1.60
CA SER A 216 6.81 -6.83 -1.89
C SER A 216 7.67 -6.55 -0.66
N TRP A 217 7.20 -5.67 0.25
CA TRP A 217 7.89 -5.39 1.52
C TRP A 217 8.03 -6.62 2.41
N LYS A 218 7.16 -7.61 2.22
CA LYS A 218 7.13 -8.83 3.03
C LYS A 218 7.80 -10.00 2.32
N VAL A 219 7.44 -10.28 1.07
CA VAL A 219 7.95 -11.43 0.31
C VAL A 219 9.42 -11.25 -0.04
N ALA A 220 9.82 -10.08 -0.52
CA ALA A 220 11.18 -9.85 -1.00
C ALA A 220 12.27 -10.10 0.06
N PRO A 221 12.21 -9.49 1.27
CA PRO A 221 13.20 -9.78 2.31
C PRO A 221 13.10 -11.22 2.82
N ALA A 222 11.89 -11.79 2.93
CA ALA A 222 11.72 -13.16 3.40
C ALA A 222 12.40 -14.17 2.47
N LEU A 223 12.19 -14.04 1.16
CA LEU A 223 12.82 -14.88 0.14
C LEU A 223 14.34 -14.66 0.08
N ALA A 224 14.81 -13.41 0.16
CA ALA A 224 16.25 -13.12 0.17
C ALA A 224 16.97 -13.83 1.33
N CYS A 225 16.36 -13.84 2.51
CA CYS A 225 16.86 -14.56 3.68
C CYS A 225 16.71 -16.09 3.59
N GLY A 226 16.00 -16.63 2.60
CA GLY A 226 15.80 -18.09 2.42
C GLY A 226 14.59 -18.68 3.13
N ASN A 227 13.63 -17.85 3.57
CA ASN A 227 12.40 -18.32 4.21
C ASN A 227 11.40 -18.85 3.17
N ALA A 228 10.48 -19.71 3.60
CA ALA A 228 9.24 -19.98 2.90
C ALA A 228 8.12 -19.08 3.45
N VAL A 229 7.12 -18.76 2.64
CA VAL A 229 6.10 -17.74 2.94
C VAL A 229 4.69 -18.29 2.74
N VAL A 230 3.82 -18.02 3.71
CA VAL A 230 2.36 -18.09 3.55
C VAL A 230 1.80 -16.68 3.67
N MET A 231 1.34 -16.14 2.55
CA MET A 231 0.86 -14.77 2.41
C MET A 231 -0.67 -14.73 2.37
N LYS A 232 -1.28 -13.98 3.28
CA LYS A 232 -2.71 -13.65 3.28
C LYS A 232 -2.92 -12.24 2.72
N THR A 233 -3.59 -12.16 1.57
CA THR A 233 -4.00 -10.90 0.92
C THR A 233 -5.16 -10.26 1.68
N ALA A 234 -5.35 -8.94 1.56
CA ALA A 234 -6.58 -8.33 2.05
C ALA A 234 -7.79 -8.79 1.22
N GLU A 235 -8.91 -9.01 1.87
CA GLU A 235 -10.17 -9.43 1.21
C GLU A 235 -10.67 -8.40 0.21
N GLN A 236 -10.32 -7.12 0.35
CA GLN A 236 -10.68 -6.08 -0.63
C GLN A 236 -9.80 -6.09 -1.88
N THR A 237 -8.57 -6.61 -1.82
CA THR A 237 -7.60 -6.45 -2.90
C THR A 237 -6.73 -7.71 -3.13
N PRO A 238 -7.33 -8.87 -3.44
CA PRO A 238 -6.58 -10.10 -3.63
C PRO A 238 -5.87 -10.21 -4.99
N LEU A 239 -6.32 -9.50 -6.01
CA LEU A 239 -6.09 -9.89 -7.41
C LEU A 239 -4.63 -9.69 -7.87
N SER A 240 -3.99 -8.58 -7.51
CA SER A 240 -2.64 -8.27 -7.97
C SER A 240 -1.59 -9.23 -7.39
N ALA A 241 -1.75 -9.61 -6.12
CA ALA A 241 -0.87 -10.59 -5.47
C ALA A 241 -1.03 -11.98 -6.08
N LEU A 242 -2.26 -12.41 -6.40
CA LEU A 242 -2.51 -13.69 -7.08
C LEU A 242 -1.86 -13.72 -8.47
N PHE A 243 -2.03 -12.64 -9.26
CA PHE A 243 -1.39 -12.52 -10.57
C PHE A 243 0.14 -12.61 -10.47
N VAL A 244 0.76 -11.78 -9.62
CA VAL A 244 2.22 -11.72 -9.50
C VAL A 244 2.82 -13.00 -8.92
N SER A 245 2.06 -13.75 -8.12
CA SER A 245 2.51 -15.02 -7.56
C SER A 245 2.85 -16.07 -8.63
N LYS A 246 2.16 -16.05 -9.78
CA LYS A 246 2.51 -16.87 -10.95
C LYS A 246 3.87 -16.52 -11.53
N LEU A 247 4.21 -15.23 -11.58
CA LEU A 247 5.48 -14.74 -12.13
C LEU A 247 6.69 -15.25 -11.34
N PHE A 248 6.52 -15.49 -10.03
CA PHE A 248 7.55 -16.16 -9.23
C PHE A 248 7.83 -17.59 -9.70
N HIS A 249 6.80 -18.36 -10.06
CA HIS A 249 6.98 -19.71 -10.60
C HIS A 249 7.60 -19.70 -12.00
N GLU A 250 7.20 -18.76 -12.87
CA GLU A 250 7.87 -18.52 -14.15
C GLU A 250 9.35 -18.13 -13.95
N ALA A 251 9.65 -17.42 -12.86
CA ALA A 251 11.02 -17.07 -12.48
C ALA A 251 11.84 -18.27 -11.96
N GLY A 252 11.21 -19.42 -11.73
CA GLY A 252 11.84 -20.64 -11.22
C GLY A 252 11.78 -20.78 -9.69
N LEU A 253 10.88 -20.07 -9.00
CA LEU A 253 10.66 -20.26 -7.57
C LEU A 253 10.12 -21.68 -7.32
N PRO A 254 10.76 -22.49 -6.45
CA PRO A 254 10.29 -23.84 -6.16
C PRO A 254 8.86 -23.85 -5.58
N PRO A 255 8.05 -24.88 -5.90
CA PRO A 255 6.74 -25.07 -5.29
C PRO A 255 6.78 -25.01 -3.76
N GLY A 256 5.75 -24.42 -3.17
CA GLY A 256 5.59 -24.28 -1.72
C GLY A 256 6.42 -23.17 -1.07
N VAL A 257 7.42 -22.59 -1.75
CA VAL A 257 8.22 -21.49 -1.18
C VAL A 257 7.40 -20.22 -0.99
N LEU A 258 6.48 -19.93 -1.92
CA LEU A 258 5.50 -18.86 -1.78
C LEU A 258 4.11 -19.48 -1.96
N ASN A 259 3.26 -19.31 -0.95
CA ASN A 259 1.84 -19.66 -0.99
C ASN A 259 1.05 -18.38 -0.75
N VAL A 260 0.07 -18.10 -1.61
CA VAL A 260 -0.77 -16.91 -1.53
C VAL A 260 -2.21 -17.35 -1.34
N ILE A 261 -2.76 -17.02 -0.18
CA ILE A 261 -4.13 -17.32 0.21
C ILE A 261 -4.93 -16.03 0.32
N SER A 262 -6.21 -16.10 -0.05
CA SER A 262 -7.16 -15.00 0.05
C SER A 262 -8.33 -15.45 0.92
N GLY A 263 -8.78 -14.61 1.85
CA GLY A 263 -9.84 -14.95 2.80
C GLY A 263 -10.02 -13.84 3.83
N PHE A 264 -10.92 -14.03 4.80
CA PHE A 264 -11.20 -12.98 5.78
C PHE A 264 -10.21 -12.98 6.96
N GLY A 265 -10.09 -11.82 7.62
CA GLY A 265 -9.26 -11.67 8.82
C GLY A 265 -9.62 -12.65 9.95
N PRO A 266 -10.90 -12.77 10.36
CA PRO A 266 -11.30 -13.67 11.44
C PRO A 266 -11.13 -15.17 11.18
N THR A 267 -11.05 -15.60 9.92
CA THR A 267 -10.88 -17.00 9.52
C THR A 267 -9.43 -17.27 9.11
N ALA A 268 -9.06 -17.05 7.85
CA ALA A 268 -7.73 -17.29 7.31
C ALA A 268 -6.63 -16.53 8.08
N GLY A 269 -6.86 -15.26 8.40
CA GLY A 269 -5.89 -14.43 9.12
C GLY A 269 -5.63 -14.95 10.54
N ALA A 270 -6.70 -15.29 11.28
CA ALA A 270 -6.60 -15.82 12.63
C ALA A 270 -5.96 -17.21 12.64
N ALA A 271 -6.36 -18.10 11.73
CA ALA A 271 -5.79 -19.43 11.56
C ALA A 271 -4.28 -19.37 11.35
N LEU A 272 -3.82 -18.49 10.45
CA LEU A 272 -2.39 -18.30 10.18
C LEU A 272 -1.64 -17.79 11.42
N CYS A 273 -2.24 -16.89 12.19
CA CYS A 273 -1.62 -16.37 13.41
C CYS A 273 -1.49 -17.43 14.52
N THR A 274 -2.47 -18.32 14.64
CA THR A 274 -2.49 -19.40 15.65
C THR A 274 -1.78 -20.66 15.23
N HIS A 275 -1.41 -20.81 13.96
CA HIS A 275 -0.81 -22.04 13.45
C HIS A 275 0.47 -22.40 14.19
N MET A 276 0.61 -23.66 14.61
CA MET A 276 1.74 -24.11 15.45
C MET A 276 3.05 -24.23 14.67
N ASP A 277 2.99 -24.51 13.37
CA ASP A 277 4.17 -24.69 12.51
C ASP A 277 4.57 -23.43 11.71
N VAL A 278 4.05 -22.26 12.09
CA VAL A 278 4.52 -20.97 11.55
C VAL A 278 5.53 -20.38 12.51
N ASP A 279 6.72 -20.05 12.02
CA ASP A 279 7.85 -19.62 12.87
C ASP A 279 7.84 -18.12 13.14
N LYS A 280 7.22 -17.34 12.24
CA LYS A 280 7.20 -15.88 12.34
C LYS A 280 5.92 -15.28 11.77
N LEU A 281 5.43 -14.20 12.39
CA LEU A 281 4.42 -13.34 11.80
C LEU A 281 4.97 -11.97 11.38
N ALA A 282 4.43 -11.46 10.27
CA ALA A 282 4.58 -10.07 9.85
C ALA A 282 3.22 -9.51 9.40
N PHE A 283 2.65 -8.61 10.19
CA PHE A 283 1.33 -8.02 9.93
C PHE A 283 1.45 -6.52 9.62
N THR A 284 0.68 -6.08 8.64
CA THR A 284 0.48 -4.65 8.39
C THR A 284 -1.02 -4.35 8.34
N GLY A 285 -1.50 -3.36 9.09
CA GLY A 285 -2.92 -3.03 9.13
C GLY A 285 -3.34 -2.23 10.36
N SER A 286 -4.57 -2.46 10.84
CA SER A 286 -5.12 -1.67 11.95
C SER A 286 -4.45 -1.98 13.28
N THR A 287 -4.33 -0.99 14.17
CA THR A 287 -3.80 -1.17 15.53
C THR A 287 -4.61 -2.18 16.35
N ALA A 288 -5.94 -2.21 16.19
CA ALA A 288 -6.79 -3.18 16.87
C ALA A 288 -6.49 -4.62 16.43
N THR A 289 -6.35 -4.86 15.13
CA THR A 289 -5.96 -6.17 14.60
C THR A 289 -4.52 -6.52 14.97
N GLY A 290 -3.59 -5.56 14.98
CA GLY A 290 -2.20 -5.79 15.40
C GLY A 290 -2.09 -6.30 16.84
N ARG A 291 -2.89 -5.76 17.77
CA ARG A 291 -2.98 -6.30 19.15
C ARG A 291 -3.49 -7.74 19.13
N ARG A 292 -4.51 -8.03 18.34
CA ARG A 292 -5.05 -9.38 18.20
C ARG A 292 -4.01 -10.37 17.66
N VAL A 293 -3.20 -9.97 16.67
CA VAL A 293 -2.11 -10.79 16.13
C VAL A 293 -1.09 -11.15 17.23
N LEU A 294 -0.70 -10.19 18.07
CA LEU A 294 0.19 -10.47 19.21
C LEU A 294 -0.41 -11.46 20.19
N GLU A 295 -1.70 -11.31 20.55
CA GLU A 295 -2.40 -12.24 21.43
C GLU A 295 -2.43 -13.67 20.85
N LEU A 296 -2.73 -13.80 19.55
CA LEU A 296 -2.81 -15.09 18.88
C LEU A 296 -1.44 -15.78 18.78
N SER A 297 -0.37 -15.01 18.53
CA SER A 297 1.00 -15.52 18.63
C SER A 297 1.32 -16.00 20.05
N ALA A 298 1.04 -15.17 21.06
CA ALA A 298 1.35 -15.48 22.46
C ALA A 298 0.61 -16.73 22.97
N ARG A 299 -0.60 -16.97 22.48
CA ARG A 299 -1.43 -18.13 22.86
C ARG A 299 -1.12 -19.42 22.10
N SER A 300 -0.29 -19.37 21.06
CA SER A 300 0.06 -20.54 20.24
C SER A 300 1.48 -21.02 20.57
N ASN A 301 2.46 -20.63 19.77
CA ASN A 301 3.84 -21.12 19.85
C ASN A 301 4.87 -20.01 20.16
N LEU A 302 4.41 -18.84 20.63
CA LEU A 302 5.25 -17.66 20.94
C LEU A 302 6.06 -17.13 19.74
N LYS A 303 5.62 -17.41 18.50
CA LYS A 303 6.28 -16.94 17.28
C LYS A 303 6.52 -15.42 17.29
N PRO A 304 7.72 -14.92 16.98
CA PRO A 304 7.99 -13.48 16.92
C PRO A 304 7.09 -12.77 15.90
N VAL A 305 6.66 -11.57 16.25
CA VAL A 305 5.73 -10.75 15.46
C VAL A 305 6.39 -9.41 15.11
N THR A 306 6.27 -9.01 13.85
CA THR A 306 6.55 -7.64 13.40
C THR A 306 5.24 -6.98 12.99
N LEU A 307 5.00 -5.75 13.46
CA LEU A 307 3.78 -5.00 13.21
C LEU A 307 4.10 -3.65 12.56
N GLU A 308 3.43 -3.36 11.44
CA GLU A 308 3.35 -2.02 10.85
C GLU A 308 1.89 -1.55 10.95
N LEU A 309 1.63 -0.49 11.70
CA LEU A 309 0.27 -0.09 12.09
C LEU A 309 -0.07 1.32 11.58
N GLY A 310 -1.27 1.79 11.88
CA GLY A 310 -1.69 3.14 11.52
C GLY A 310 -0.98 4.23 12.33
N GLY A 311 -0.87 5.43 11.74
CA GLY A 311 -0.31 6.61 12.38
C GLY A 311 -1.23 7.83 12.32
N LYS A 312 -0.77 8.91 12.95
CA LYS A 312 -1.34 10.26 12.84
C LYS A 312 -0.21 11.26 12.65
N SER A 313 0.54 11.09 11.56
CA SER A 313 1.82 11.74 11.33
C SER A 313 1.71 13.27 11.30
N PRO A 314 2.56 13.99 12.04
CA PRO A 314 2.65 15.43 11.91
C PRO A 314 3.43 15.82 10.64
N PHE A 315 3.01 16.92 10.01
CA PHE A 315 3.76 17.64 8.98
C PHE A 315 4.01 19.06 9.53
N ILE A 316 5.27 19.47 9.71
CA ILE A 316 5.60 20.71 10.43
C ILE A 316 6.15 21.75 9.44
N VAL A 317 5.47 22.88 9.32
CA VAL A 317 5.83 24.02 8.47
C VAL A 317 6.38 25.14 9.35
N CYS A 318 7.69 25.33 9.30
CA CYS A 318 8.40 26.38 10.03
C CYS A 318 8.16 27.76 9.42
N ARG A 319 8.47 28.82 10.21
CA ARG A 319 8.28 30.23 9.82
C ARG A 319 8.96 30.61 8.50
N ASP A 320 10.12 30.02 8.24
CA ASP A 320 11.00 30.29 7.10
C ASP A 320 10.76 29.35 5.91
N ALA A 321 9.73 28.50 5.98
CA ALA A 321 9.34 27.66 4.87
C ALA A 321 8.87 28.51 3.68
N GLU A 322 9.24 28.08 2.47
CA GLU A 322 8.62 28.58 1.25
C GLU A 322 7.17 28.06 1.21
N ILE A 323 6.21 28.97 1.32
CA ILE A 323 4.81 28.64 1.60
C ILE A 323 4.19 27.83 0.46
N ASP A 324 4.47 28.16 -0.80
CA ASP A 324 3.86 27.46 -1.95
C ASP A 324 4.34 26.00 -2.02
N ALA A 325 5.64 25.77 -1.88
CA ALA A 325 6.22 24.43 -1.81
C ALA A 325 5.73 23.65 -0.58
N ALA A 326 5.59 24.31 0.57
CA ALA A 326 5.07 23.68 1.79
C ALA A 326 3.61 23.23 1.62
N VAL A 327 2.78 24.04 0.94
CA VAL A 327 1.38 23.69 0.63
C VAL A 327 1.32 22.48 -0.31
N GLU A 328 2.11 22.45 -1.38
CA GLU A 328 2.15 21.30 -2.29
C GLU A 328 2.64 20.03 -1.59
N ALA A 329 3.70 20.14 -0.77
CA ALA A 329 4.22 19.01 -0.02
C ALA A 329 3.22 18.47 1.01
N ALA A 330 2.53 19.35 1.76
CA ALA A 330 1.50 18.95 2.70
C ALA A 330 0.28 18.34 1.98
N HIS A 331 -0.11 18.90 0.84
CA HIS A 331 -1.19 18.36 0.01
C HIS A 331 -0.86 16.94 -0.46
N ALA A 332 0.35 16.72 -1.00
CA ALA A 332 0.80 15.39 -1.41
C ALA A 332 0.90 14.42 -0.21
N ALA A 333 1.46 14.87 0.92
CA ALA A 333 1.62 14.04 2.12
C ALA A 333 0.30 13.54 2.71
N LEU A 334 -0.79 14.28 2.53
CA LEU A 334 -2.11 13.88 3.00
C LEU A 334 -2.92 13.14 1.92
N PHE A 335 -3.02 13.69 0.71
CA PHE A 335 -4.00 13.23 -0.28
C PHE A 335 -3.50 12.12 -1.21
N PHE A 336 -2.20 11.78 -1.18
CA PHE A 336 -1.68 10.63 -1.91
C PHE A 336 -2.45 9.35 -1.56
N ASN A 337 -2.79 8.56 -2.57
CA ASN A 337 -3.63 7.36 -2.44
C ASN A 337 -4.96 7.60 -1.68
N GLN A 338 -5.65 8.70 -2.00
CA GLN A 338 -6.90 9.14 -1.36
C GLN A 338 -6.78 9.38 0.17
N GLY A 339 -5.56 9.54 0.69
CA GLY A 339 -5.28 9.59 2.13
C GLY A 339 -5.32 8.23 2.84
N GLN A 340 -5.42 7.13 2.09
CA GLN A 340 -5.36 5.77 2.59
C GLN A 340 -3.90 5.34 2.79
N CYS A 341 -3.14 6.13 3.56
CA CYS A 341 -1.74 5.89 3.87
C CYS A 341 -1.52 5.85 5.39
N CYS A 342 -0.86 4.82 5.90
CA CYS A 342 -0.55 4.69 7.33
C CYS A 342 0.32 5.85 7.85
N CYS A 343 1.20 6.37 7.00
CA CYS A 343 2.10 7.49 7.29
C CYS A 343 1.58 8.85 6.81
N ALA A 344 0.31 8.98 6.38
CA ALA A 344 -0.25 10.23 5.87
C ALA A 344 0.02 11.43 6.80
N GLY A 345 0.47 12.54 6.23
CA GLY A 345 0.71 13.83 6.88
C GLY A 345 -0.60 14.49 7.33
N SER A 346 -1.26 13.86 8.29
CA SER A 346 -2.67 14.11 8.64
C SER A 346 -2.87 15.09 9.78
N ARG A 347 -1.78 15.71 10.26
CA ARG A 347 -1.78 16.88 11.13
C ARG A 347 -0.72 17.86 10.65
N THR A 348 -1.15 18.92 9.98
CA THR A 348 -0.23 19.94 9.49
C THR A 348 -0.11 21.05 10.53
N PHE A 349 1.04 21.12 11.20
CA PHE A 349 1.37 22.19 12.13
C PHE A 349 2.07 23.31 11.37
N VAL A 350 1.51 24.51 11.43
CA VAL A 350 2.02 25.66 10.68
C VAL A 350 2.35 26.76 11.66
N HIS A 351 3.51 27.39 11.49
CA HIS A 351 3.91 28.53 12.31
C HIS A 351 2.89 29.68 12.20
N GLU A 352 2.50 30.28 13.32
CA GLU A 352 1.41 31.26 13.42
C GLU A 352 1.52 32.41 12.42
N SER A 353 2.73 32.89 12.16
CA SER A 353 2.97 34.04 11.26
C SER A 353 2.66 33.78 9.79
N ILE A 354 2.50 32.52 9.38
CA ILE A 354 2.21 32.11 8.00
C ILE A 354 0.94 31.24 7.92
N TYR A 355 0.24 31.05 9.04
CA TYR A 355 -0.89 30.11 9.14
C TYR A 355 -2.05 30.50 8.22
N ASP A 356 -2.50 31.75 8.26
CA ASP A 356 -3.66 32.19 7.48
C ASP A 356 -3.41 32.07 5.97
N GLU A 357 -2.23 32.49 5.51
CA GLU A 357 -1.83 32.36 4.10
C GLU A 357 -1.75 30.89 3.68
N PHE A 358 -1.18 30.03 4.53
CA PHE A 358 -1.09 28.61 4.27
C PHE A 358 -2.47 27.96 4.16
N VAL A 359 -3.41 28.26 5.06
CA VAL A 359 -4.77 27.69 5.05
C VAL A 359 -5.50 28.07 3.77
N GLU A 360 -5.46 29.35 3.37
CA GLU A 360 -6.08 29.82 2.13
C GLU A 360 -5.52 29.11 0.89
N LYS A 361 -4.18 28.98 0.82
CA LYS A 361 -3.52 28.26 -0.28
C LYS A 361 -3.82 26.76 -0.27
N ALA A 362 -3.82 26.11 0.90
CA ALA A 362 -4.12 24.69 1.05
C ALA A 362 -5.56 24.37 0.63
N LYS A 363 -6.52 25.20 1.02
CA LYS A 363 -7.93 25.16 0.57
C LYS A 363 -8.03 25.30 -0.95
N ALA A 364 -7.41 26.32 -1.52
CA ALA A 364 -7.41 26.54 -2.96
C ALA A 364 -6.81 25.35 -3.73
N ARG A 365 -5.74 24.75 -3.18
CA ARG A 365 -5.09 23.56 -3.76
C ARG A 365 -5.95 22.30 -3.65
N ALA A 366 -6.65 22.11 -2.53
CA ALA A 366 -7.57 20.99 -2.31
C ALA A 366 -8.77 21.03 -3.26
N ILE A 367 -9.35 22.20 -3.50
CA ILE A 367 -10.48 22.39 -4.44
C ILE A 367 -10.08 22.03 -5.88
N LYS A 368 -8.83 22.26 -6.28
CA LYS A 368 -8.33 21.95 -7.63
C LYS A 368 -8.07 20.47 -7.89
N ARG A 369 -8.01 19.63 -6.85
CA ARG A 369 -7.73 18.19 -7.00
C ARG A 369 -8.91 17.50 -7.67
N VAL A 370 -8.65 16.83 -8.79
CA VAL A 370 -9.68 16.19 -9.61
C VAL A 370 -10.02 14.81 -9.05
N VAL A 371 -11.27 14.64 -8.61
CA VAL A 371 -11.80 13.34 -8.14
C VAL A 371 -12.63 12.71 -9.25
N GLY A 372 -12.37 11.45 -9.59
CA GLY A 372 -13.09 10.77 -10.65
C GLY A 372 -12.61 9.35 -10.94
N ASP A 373 -12.98 8.83 -12.10
CA ASP A 373 -12.61 7.49 -12.54
C ASP A 373 -11.07 7.34 -12.64
N PRO A 374 -10.45 6.47 -11.83
CA PRO A 374 -8.99 6.37 -11.70
C PRO A 374 -8.26 5.92 -12.98
N PHE A 375 -8.96 5.45 -14.01
CA PHE A 375 -8.38 5.12 -15.31
C PHE A 375 -8.33 6.30 -16.29
N LYS A 376 -9.01 7.42 -15.99
CA LYS A 376 -8.99 8.60 -16.88
C LYS A 376 -7.77 9.46 -16.58
N SER A 377 -7.06 9.87 -17.64
CA SER A 377 -5.92 10.79 -17.48
C SER A 377 -6.37 12.14 -16.92
N GLY A 378 -5.51 12.73 -16.09
CA GLY A 378 -5.79 13.98 -15.39
C GLY A 378 -6.70 13.85 -14.17
N VAL A 379 -7.10 12.63 -13.79
CA VAL A 379 -7.74 12.36 -12.49
C VAL A 379 -6.65 12.19 -11.43
N ASP A 380 -6.70 13.01 -10.39
CA ASP A 380 -5.74 12.96 -9.29
C ASP A 380 -6.13 11.94 -8.20
N GLN A 381 -7.43 11.63 -8.08
CA GLN A 381 -7.99 10.92 -6.93
C GLN A 381 -9.14 9.98 -7.34
N GLY A 382 -9.00 8.69 -7.04
CA GLY A 382 -10.07 7.70 -7.17
C GLY A 382 -10.97 7.59 -5.92
N PRO A 383 -11.77 6.51 -5.81
CA PRO A 383 -12.64 6.27 -4.66
C PRO A 383 -11.87 5.73 -3.43
N GLN A 384 -12.54 5.72 -2.29
CA GLN A 384 -12.14 4.92 -1.12
C GLN A 384 -12.35 3.43 -1.41
N ILE A 385 -11.64 2.55 -0.71
CA ILE A 385 -11.62 1.12 -1.04
C ILE A 385 -12.97 0.41 -0.95
N ASP A 386 -13.80 0.74 0.03
CA ASP A 386 -15.07 0.06 0.27
C ASP A 386 -16.08 0.97 1.00
N SER A 387 -17.31 0.50 1.12
CA SER A 387 -18.39 1.21 1.80
C SER A 387 -18.10 1.44 3.29
N ALA A 388 -17.43 0.51 3.97
CA ALA A 388 -17.13 0.64 5.39
C ALA A 388 -16.13 1.77 5.65
N GLN A 389 -15.09 1.88 4.83
CA GLN A 389 -14.10 2.94 4.87
C GLN A 389 -14.70 4.29 4.45
N PHE A 390 -15.54 4.29 3.41
CA PHE A 390 -16.29 5.46 2.98
C PHE A 390 -17.13 6.05 4.11
N GLU A 391 -17.99 5.24 4.74
CA GLU A 391 -18.86 5.68 5.83
C GLU A 391 -18.07 6.11 7.07
N LYS A 392 -16.97 5.42 7.36
CA LYS A 392 -16.08 5.77 8.47
C LYS A 392 -15.45 7.16 8.27
N ILE A 393 -14.98 7.47 7.06
CA ILE A 393 -14.39 8.78 6.75
C ILE A 393 -15.45 9.88 6.83
N LEU A 394 -16.64 9.67 6.25
CA LEU A 394 -17.74 10.63 6.36
C LEU A 394 -18.17 10.87 7.82
N LYS A 395 -18.15 9.83 8.66
CA LYS A 395 -18.38 9.96 10.10
C LYS A 395 -17.32 10.83 10.78
N TYR A 396 -16.04 10.68 10.44
CA TYR A 396 -14.97 11.53 10.98
C TYR A 396 -15.10 12.98 10.53
N ILE A 397 -15.51 13.22 9.28
CA ILE A 397 -15.78 14.57 8.78
C ILE A 397 -16.91 15.21 9.58
N ARG A 398 -18.03 14.50 9.79
CA ARG A 398 -19.15 14.99 10.62
C ARG A 398 -18.69 15.31 12.04
N SER A 399 -17.92 14.41 12.66
CA SER A 399 -17.38 14.61 14.01
C SER A 399 -16.46 15.85 14.09
N GLY A 400 -15.68 16.15 13.05
CA GLY A 400 -14.86 17.36 12.98
C GLY A 400 -15.70 18.64 13.05
N ILE A 401 -16.80 18.68 12.28
CA ILE A 401 -17.75 19.81 12.29
C ILE A 401 -18.44 19.93 13.66
N GLU A 402 -18.95 18.82 14.19
CA GLU A 402 -19.64 18.77 15.50
C GLU A 402 -18.72 19.18 16.66
N SER A 403 -17.41 18.97 16.51
CA SER A 403 -16.39 19.37 17.50
C SER A 403 -15.90 20.81 17.34
N GLY A 404 -16.48 21.59 16.43
CA GLY A 404 -16.17 23.02 16.25
C GLY A 404 -14.97 23.33 15.36
N ALA A 405 -14.40 22.35 14.64
CA ALA A 405 -13.40 22.64 13.62
C ALA A 405 -14.04 23.39 12.44
N THR A 406 -13.26 24.22 11.75
CA THR A 406 -13.73 24.96 10.57
C THR A 406 -13.53 24.13 9.32
N LEU A 407 -14.62 23.78 8.63
CA LEU A 407 -14.55 23.08 7.34
C LEU A 407 -14.22 24.06 6.22
N GLU A 408 -12.99 24.03 5.71
CA GLU A 408 -12.50 24.95 4.68
C GLU A 408 -12.89 24.52 3.27
N SER A 409 -12.85 23.22 2.99
CA SER A 409 -13.22 22.65 1.69
C SER A 409 -13.68 21.20 1.83
N GLY A 410 -14.47 20.74 0.86
CA GLY A 410 -14.88 19.35 0.75
C GLY A 410 -15.92 18.93 1.79
N GLY A 411 -15.70 17.77 2.41
CA GLY A 411 -16.56 17.26 3.48
C GLY A 411 -17.76 16.44 3.00
N GLN A 412 -17.90 16.20 1.70
CA GLN A 412 -19.06 15.51 1.13
C GLN A 412 -18.66 14.41 0.13
N ARG A 413 -19.65 13.59 -0.22
CA ARG A 413 -19.58 12.61 -1.30
C ARG A 413 -19.47 13.29 -2.67
N VAL A 414 -18.79 12.66 -3.62
CA VAL A 414 -18.83 13.02 -5.04
C VAL A 414 -19.65 11.98 -5.81
N GLY A 415 -20.62 12.41 -6.62
CA GLY A 415 -21.44 11.53 -7.47
C GLY A 415 -22.41 10.63 -6.71
N SER A 416 -23.21 9.85 -7.45
CA SER A 416 -24.24 8.95 -6.89
C SER A 416 -23.76 7.49 -6.74
N LYS A 417 -22.72 7.08 -7.48
CA LYS A 417 -22.11 5.74 -7.44
C LYS A 417 -20.66 5.76 -6.96
N GLY A 418 -20.14 4.61 -6.55
CA GLY A 418 -18.77 4.45 -6.03
C GLY A 418 -18.56 5.09 -4.66
N TYR A 419 -17.31 5.07 -4.19
CA TYR A 419 -16.96 5.50 -2.83
C TYR A 419 -16.12 6.79 -2.82
N TYR A 420 -16.52 7.80 -3.61
CA TYR A 420 -15.76 9.03 -3.77
C TYR A 420 -16.06 10.09 -2.71
N ILE A 421 -15.01 10.65 -2.10
CA ILE A 421 -15.09 11.72 -1.08
C ILE A 421 -14.30 12.93 -1.56
N GLN A 422 -14.84 14.12 -1.35
CA GLN A 422 -14.15 15.37 -1.68
C GLN A 422 -12.88 15.57 -0.83
N PRO A 423 -11.80 16.13 -1.41
CA PRO A 423 -10.60 16.52 -0.65
C PRO A 423 -10.99 17.51 0.45
N THR A 424 -10.83 17.08 1.70
CA THR A 424 -11.37 17.79 2.86
C THR A 424 -10.26 18.46 3.66
N VAL A 425 -10.41 19.77 3.90
CA VAL A 425 -9.48 20.56 4.72
C VAL A 425 -10.23 21.09 5.92
N PHE A 426 -9.70 20.85 7.12
CA PHE A 426 -10.16 21.45 8.37
C PHE A 426 -9.09 22.41 8.90
N SER A 427 -9.51 23.59 9.32
CA SER A 427 -8.69 24.56 10.07
C SER A 427 -9.24 24.72 11.49
N ASN A 428 -8.48 25.40 12.37
CA ASN A 428 -8.87 25.67 13.75
C ASN A 428 -9.19 24.41 14.58
N VAL A 429 -8.45 23.33 14.32
CA VAL A 429 -8.60 22.05 15.02
C VAL A 429 -7.89 22.13 16.38
N GLN A 430 -8.59 21.76 17.45
CA GLN A 430 -7.98 21.64 18.79
C GLN A 430 -7.35 20.26 18.99
N ALA A 431 -6.26 20.23 19.77
CA ALA A 431 -5.47 19.03 20.04
C ALA A 431 -6.16 18.09 21.03
#